data_AF-A0A8J3Z7D4-F1
#
_entry.id   AF-A0A8J3Z7D4-F1
#
_cell.length_a   1.000
_cell.length_b   1.000
_cell.length_c   1.000
_cell.angle_alpha   90.00
_cell.angle_beta   90.00
_cell.angle_gamma   90.00
#
_symmetry.space_group_name_H-M   'P 1'
#
loop_
_entity.id
_entity.type
_entity.pdbx_description
1 polymer ?
#
loop_
_entity_poly.entity_id
_entity_poly.type
_entity_poly.pdbx_seq_one_letter_code
_entity_poly.pdbx_strand_id
1 'polypeptide(L)'
;METSPPRPLAPGDVVAAYSEELSEWTAAQVTDLDPAWRTAGVLELDWSGAEPSSVDDLDEPAALRLTHHAHTGRLSHCNYEWLLPRSYKVLGNVPLLHDRRSSSYSSGWSIGGQLAMQRRWDRGERSAHHPGERSFLGAEIADLVARSEPFTDIWSISVTEIDSLDGDDIAALFPKLTRLSLSGNLGTLSGAAGLNRLPSLKTLFITDLFGMSAADCLSSTAVPGLEMLGLHSVPAEYATAMRKTWRAEIPNGTFVEITSPRKPDWVTENRDNPLRDWDGREHISAARYRKSVAQYKATRRAVLAALDDGTDAARLAELGRQFGEAFNQLDGTADPFIETEEREELFGALDAIVDHAQAQHGRTFDAARQHLTAGADGVRNW
;
A
#
# COMPACT_ATOMS: atom_id res chain seq x y z
N MET A 1 -26.18 -5.98 3.78
CA MET A 1 -25.01 -5.06 3.80
C MET A 1 -25.29 -4.03 4.88
N GLU A 2 -24.28 -3.63 5.65
CA GLU A 2 -24.40 -2.45 6.52
C GLU A 2 -24.81 -1.27 5.65
N THR A 3 -25.80 -0.51 6.10
CA THR A 3 -26.37 0.64 5.36
C THR A 3 -25.91 1.97 5.96
N SER A 4 -25.05 1.93 6.97
CA SER A 4 -24.60 3.10 7.71
C SER A 4 -23.17 2.90 8.23
N PRO A 5 -22.39 3.99 8.35
CA PRO A 5 -21.08 4.00 9.01
C PRO A 5 -21.09 3.37 10.41
N PRO A 6 -20.03 2.63 10.82
CA PRO A 6 -19.95 2.06 12.17
C PRO A 6 -19.93 3.11 13.29
N ARG A 7 -19.41 4.30 13.01
CA ARG A 7 -19.53 5.49 13.87
C ARG A 7 -20.40 6.53 13.17
N PRO A 8 -21.37 7.16 13.85
CA PRO A 8 -22.28 8.13 13.23
C PRO A 8 -21.53 9.22 12.46
N LEU A 9 -21.92 9.39 11.20
CA LEU A 9 -21.36 10.37 10.26
C LEU A 9 -22.45 10.67 9.22
N ALA A 10 -22.60 11.94 8.85
CA ALA A 10 -23.56 12.39 7.86
C ALA A 10 -22.96 13.47 6.93
N PRO A 11 -23.44 13.60 5.68
CA PRO A 11 -23.13 14.75 4.85
C PRO A 11 -23.46 16.07 5.55
N GLY A 12 -22.57 17.03 5.46
CA GLY A 12 -22.61 18.31 6.16
C GLY A 12 -21.88 18.31 7.51
N ASP A 13 -21.56 17.15 8.07
CA ASP A 13 -20.81 17.07 9.33
C ASP A 13 -19.43 17.69 9.15
N VAL A 14 -19.08 18.58 10.08
CA VAL A 14 -17.73 19.12 10.21
C VAL A 14 -17.01 18.31 11.26
N VAL A 15 -15.86 17.77 10.89
CA VAL A 15 -15.01 16.97 11.75
C VAL A 15 -13.69 17.69 12.00
N ALA A 16 -13.08 17.43 13.14
CA ALA A 16 -11.75 17.93 13.47
C ALA A 16 -10.84 16.84 14.02
N ALA A 17 -9.55 16.96 13.71
CA ALA A 17 -8.48 16.09 14.17
C ALA A 17 -7.19 16.89 14.38
N TYR A 18 -6.32 16.39 15.24
CA TYR A 18 -5.01 17.00 15.46
C TYR A 18 -4.02 16.61 14.34
N SER A 19 -3.34 17.60 13.76
CA SER A 19 -2.31 17.40 12.75
C SER A 19 -0.92 17.49 13.38
N GLU A 20 -0.17 16.36 13.36
CA GLU A 20 1.22 16.33 13.84
C GLU A 20 2.12 17.29 13.04
N GLU A 21 1.87 17.45 11.73
CA GLU A 21 2.66 18.33 10.84
C GLU A 21 2.48 19.82 11.15
N LEU A 22 1.26 20.23 11.54
CA LEU A 22 0.98 21.62 11.90
C LEU A 22 1.15 21.89 13.39
N SER A 23 1.16 20.85 14.21
CA SER A 23 1.02 20.94 15.66
C SER A 23 -0.22 21.74 16.09
N GLU A 24 -1.29 21.62 15.31
CA GLU A 24 -2.57 22.34 15.47
C GLU A 24 -3.72 21.39 15.11
N TRP A 25 -4.93 21.72 15.58
CA TRP A 25 -6.14 21.06 15.10
C TRP A 25 -6.51 21.55 13.72
N THR A 26 -7.01 20.66 12.88
CA THR A 26 -7.52 20.95 11.54
C THR A 26 -8.95 20.47 11.42
N ALA A 27 -9.65 20.91 10.37
CA ALA A 27 -11.04 20.56 10.15
C ALA A 27 -11.33 20.15 8.70
N ALA A 28 -12.37 19.34 8.52
CA ALA A 28 -12.88 18.91 7.24
C ALA A 28 -14.41 18.80 7.28
N GLN A 29 -15.08 18.94 6.13
CA GLN A 29 -16.50 18.68 5.97
C GLN A 29 -16.71 17.35 5.25
N VAL A 30 -17.63 16.53 5.75
CA VAL A 30 -18.13 15.34 5.05
C VAL A 30 -19.10 15.80 3.97
N THR A 31 -18.81 15.50 2.71
CA THR A 31 -19.62 15.97 1.57
C THR A 31 -20.68 14.98 1.12
N ASP A 32 -20.37 13.69 1.21
CA ASP A 32 -21.22 12.61 0.74
C ASP A 32 -20.83 11.28 1.40
N LEU A 33 -21.74 10.31 1.37
CA LEU A 33 -21.51 8.93 1.77
C LEU A 33 -21.94 8.01 0.62
N ASP A 34 -21.11 7.04 0.27
CA ASP A 34 -21.42 6.02 -0.72
C ASP A 34 -21.54 4.64 -0.04
N PRO A 35 -22.76 4.12 0.18
CA PRO A 35 -22.95 2.80 0.78
C PRO A 35 -22.48 1.63 -0.08
N ALA A 36 -22.40 1.78 -1.41
CA ALA A 36 -21.98 0.71 -2.30
C ALA A 36 -20.47 0.45 -2.17
N TRP A 37 -19.70 1.54 -2.10
CA TRP A 37 -18.25 1.50 -1.95
C TRP A 37 -17.78 1.64 -0.50
N ARG A 38 -18.70 1.91 0.42
CA ARG A 38 -18.44 2.16 1.85
C ARG A 38 -17.41 3.29 2.06
N THR A 39 -17.59 4.37 1.31
CA THR A 39 -16.72 5.55 1.35
C THR A 39 -17.44 6.81 1.82
N ALA A 40 -16.67 7.76 2.33
CA ALA A 40 -17.10 9.10 2.70
C ALA A 40 -16.26 10.14 1.94
N GLY A 41 -16.91 11.09 1.29
CA GLY A 41 -16.24 12.25 0.71
C GLY A 41 -15.84 13.23 1.83
N VAL A 42 -14.57 13.60 1.89
CA VAL A 42 -14.00 14.47 2.93
C VAL A 42 -13.30 15.65 2.26
N LEU A 43 -13.84 16.83 2.49
CA LEU A 43 -13.33 18.11 1.99
C LEU A 43 -12.59 18.81 3.11
N GLU A 44 -11.27 18.96 3.01
CA GLU A 44 -10.51 19.70 4.02
C GLU A 44 -10.88 21.19 3.99
N LEU A 45 -10.89 21.80 5.18
CA LEU A 45 -11.12 23.22 5.35
C LEU A 45 -9.78 23.95 5.44
N ASP A 46 -9.75 25.19 4.96
CA ASP A 46 -8.63 26.11 5.13
C ASP A 46 -8.63 26.69 6.55
N TRP A 47 -8.47 25.80 7.53
CA TRP A 47 -8.51 26.15 8.94
C TRP A 47 -7.57 25.27 9.74
N SER A 48 -6.82 25.90 10.64
CA SER A 48 -6.22 25.21 11.77
C SER A 48 -6.01 26.16 12.95
N GLY A 49 -5.94 25.60 14.15
CA GLY A 49 -5.70 26.37 15.35
C GLY A 49 -5.78 25.55 16.63
N ALA A 50 -6.24 26.20 17.71
CA ALA A 50 -6.51 25.54 18.98
C ALA A 50 -7.63 24.49 18.84
N GLU A 51 -7.73 23.61 19.84
CA GLU A 51 -8.75 22.56 19.84
C GLU A 51 -10.17 23.14 19.75
N PRO A 52 -10.93 22.86 18.67
CA PRO A 52 -12.28 23.40 18.52
C PRO A 52 -13.28 22.55 19.29
N SER A 53 -14.30 23.19 19.85
CA SER A 53 -15.40 22.55 20.58
C SER A 53 -16.70 22.50 19.77
N SER A 54 -16.89 23.44 18.84
CA SER A 54 -18.03 23.48 17.92
C SER A 54 -17.62 24.04 16.56
N VAL A 55 -18.55 24.08 15.61
CA VAL A 55 -18.33 24.73 14.30
C VAL A 55 -18.12 26.24 14.43
N ASP A 56 -18.69 26.87 15.46
CA ASP A 56 -18.55 28.32 15.68
C ASP A 56 -17.10 28.72 15.99
N ASP A 57 -16.29 27.80 16.51
CA ASP A 57 -14.86 28.01 16.77
C ASP A 57 -14.00 28.05 15.49
N LEU A 58 -14.58 27.70 14.33
CA LEU A 58 -13.91 27.70 13.03
C LEU A 58 -14.01 29.04 12.28
N ASP A 59 -14.68 30.04 12.87
CA ASP A 59 -15.06 31.30 12.23
C ASP A 59 -15.90 31.08 10.95
N GLU A 60 -15.44 31.57 9.79
CA GLU A 60 -16.03 31.31 8.47
C GLU A 60 -15.28 30.17 7.77
N PRO A 61 -15.70 28.90 7.94
CA PRO A 61 -15.01 27.77 7.34
C PRO A 61 -15.04 27.83 5.81
N ALA A 62 -13.86 27.90 5.21
CA ALA A 62 -13.69 27.88 3.76
C ALA A 62 -13.10 26.54 3.29
N ALA A 63 -13.47 26.11 2.08
CA ALA A 63 -12.89 24.90 1.48
C ALA A 63 -11.42 25.13 1.09
N LEU A 64 -10.53 24.21 1.47
CA LEU A 64 -9.10 24.30 1.15
C LEU A 64 -8.85 24.19 -0.35
N ARG A 65 -8.21 25.22 -0.92
CA ARG A 65 -7.78 25.25 -2.32
C ARG A 65 -6.27 25.09 -2.42
N LEU A 66 -5.85 24.09 -3.19
CA LEU A 66 -4.46 23.73 -3.36
C LEU A 66 -3.84 24.50 -4.53
N THR A 67 -2.75 25.20 -4.25
CA THR A 67 -1.90 25.89 -5.24
C THR A 67 -0.43 25.49 -5.12
N HIS A 68 -0.13 24.51 -4.26
CA HIS A 68 1.20 23.97 -4.08
C HIS A 68 1.57 22.93 -5.16
N HIS A 69 2.87 22.80 -5.44
CA HIS A 69 3.42 21.86 -6.42
C HIS A 69 2.72 21.94 -7.79
N ALA A 70 2.09 20.85 -8.24
CA ALA A 70 1.40 20.77 -9.53
C ALA A 70 -0.08 21.20 -9.45
N HIS A 71 -0.58 21.60 -8.28
CA HIS A 71 -1.97 21.99 -8.10
C HIS A 71 -2.22 23.43 -8.56
N THR A 72 -3.33 23.65 -9.26
CA THR A 72 -3.72 24.94 -9.85
C THR A 72 -5.11 25.39 -9.39
N GLY A 73 -5.38 25.33 -8.08
CA GLY A 73 -6.63 25.77 -7.45
C GLY A 73 -7.67 24.67 -7.21
N ARG A 74 -7.25 23.39 -7.26
CA ARG A 74 -8.11 22.23 -6.97
C ARG A 74 -8.50 22.22 -5.48
N LEU A 75 -9.72 21.79 -5.17
CA LEU A 75 -10.14 21.53 -3.79
C LEU A 75 -9.38 20.33 -3.19
N SER A 76 -8.98 20.42 -1.92
CA SER A 76 -8.51 19.25 -1.17
C SER A 76 -9.70 18.39 -0.77
N HIS A 77 -10.12 17.51 -1.69
CA HIS A 77 -11.32 16.70 -1.57
C HIS A 77 -11.02 15.26 -1.96
N CYS A 78 -11.23 14.31 -1.06
CA CYS A 78 -10.88 12.91 -1.24
C CYS A 78 -11.95 12.00 -0.66
N ASN A 79 -12.15 10.82 -1.26
CA ASN A 79 -12.97 9.76 -0.68
C ASN A 79 -12.09 8.88 0.22
N TYR A 80 -12.51 8.69 1.46
CA TYR A 80 -11.91 7.78 2.43
C TYR A 80 -12.90 6.69 2.83
N GLU A 81 -12.48 5.77 3.70
CA GLU A 81 -13.37 4.78 4.31
C GLU A 81 -14.51 5.48 5.06
N TRP A 82 -15.74 4.96 5.00
CA TRP A 82 -16.88 5.53 5.73
C TRP A 82 -16.85 5.20 7.25
N LEU A 83 -15.69 5.31 7.88
CA LEU A 83 -15.48 5.09 9.31
C LEU A 83 -14.73 6.28 9.88
N LEU A 84 -15.39 7.06 10.74
CA LEU A 84 -14.76 8.18 11.43
C LEU A 84 -13.65 7.64 12.38
N PRO A 85 -12.38 8.03 12.22
CA PRO A 85 -11.29 7.53 13.07
C PRO A 85 -11.41 8.03 14.51
N ARG A 86 -10.86 7.29 15.47
CA ARG A 86 -11.07 7.58 16.91
C ARG A 86 -10.55 8.93 17.40
N SER A 87 -9.47 9.45 16.82
CA SER A 87 -8.97 10.80 17.13
C SER A 87 -9.83 11.93 16.56
N TYR A 88 -10.79 11.61 15.70
CA TYR A 88 -11.68 12.59 15.09
C TYR A 88 -12.93 12.79 15.94
N LYS A 89 -13.36 14.05 15.98
CA LYS A 89 -14.61 14.48 16.60
C LYS A 89 -15.49 15.21 15.60
N VAL A 90 -16.80 15.07 15.77
CA VAL A 90 -17.80 15.83 15.03
C VAL A 90 -18.09 17.11 15.80
N LEU A 91 -17.95 18.26 15.14
CA LEU A 91 -18.16 19.60 15.72
C LEU A 91 -19.58 20.11 15.54
N GLY A 92 -20.30 19.58 14.54
CA GLY A 92 -21.64 20.00 14.16
C GLY A 92 -21.90 19.73 12.68
N ASN A 93 -23.06 20.15 12.19
CA ASN A 93 -23.47 19.98 10.81
C ASN A 93 -23.80 21.33 10.18
N VAL A 94 -23.29 21.60 8.98
CA VAL A 94 -23.52 22.84 8.22
C VAL A 94 -23.83 22.54 6.76
N PRO A 95 -24.45 23.47 6.01
CA PRO A 95 -24.65 23.32 4.58
C PRO A 95 -23.35 22.98 3.84
N LEU A 96 -23.46 22.17 2.80
CA LEU A 96 -22.31 21.74 2.00
C LEU A 96 -21.61 22.94 1.35
N LEU A 97 -20.31 23.06 1.59
CA LEU A 97 -19.44 23.99 0.86
C LEU A 97 -19.17 23.51 -0.57
N HIS A 98 -19.31 22.20 -0.79
CA HIS A 98 -19.18 21.56 -2.10
C HIS A 98 -20.13 20.37 -2.22
N ASP A 99 -20.87 20.30 -3.33
CA ASP A 99 -21.93 19.30 -3.56
C ASP A 99 -21.58 18.24 -4.62
N ARG A 100 -20.39 18.32 -5.22
CA ARG A 100 -19.90 17.30 -6.16
C ARG A 100 -19.06 16.28 -5.44
N ARG A 101 -19.15 15.04 -5.91
CA ARG A 101 -18.33 13.93 -5.42
C ARG A 101 -16.85 14.11 -5.82
N SER A 102 -15.93 13.68 -4.95
CA SER A 102 -14.52 13.61 -5.31
C SER A 102 -14.25 12.49 -6.31
N SER A 103 -13.31 12.72 -7.23
CA SER A 103 -12.72 11.69 -8.08
C SER A 103 -11.44 11.09 -7.51
N SER A 104 -10.98 11.56 -6.34
CA SER A 104 -9.79 11.05 -5.65
C SER A 104 -10.16 10.09 -4.53
N TYR A 105 -9.30 9.10 -4.30
CA TYR A 105 -9.44 8.08 -3.29
C TYR A 105 -8.12 7.95 -2.54
N SER A 106 -8.20 7.70 -1.24
CA SER A 106 -7.05 7.43 -0.38
C SER A 106 -7.51 6.55 0.77
N SER A 107 -6.56 5.93 1.46
CA SER A 107 -6.82 5.06 2.60
C SER A 107 -6.22 5.62 3.87
N GLY A 108 -6.92 5.44 4.99
CA GLY A 108 -6.58 6.07 6.26
C GLY A 108 -6.83 7.58 6.21
N TRP A 109 -7.85 8.04 6.92
CA TRP A 109 -8.15 9.46 7.04
C TRP A 109 -6.90 10.23 7.51
N SER A 110 -6.55 11.28 6.78
CA SER A 110 -5.44 12.16 7.14
C SER A 110 -5.77 13.58 6.69
N ILE A 111 -6.33 14.37 7.61
CA ILE A 111 -6.62 15.79 7.36
C ILE A 111 -5.49 16.67 7.90
N GLY A 112 -5.21 17.79 7.23
CA GLY A 112 -4.18 18.75 7.62
C GLY A 112 -2.85 18.62 6.87
N GLY A 113 -2.53 17.46 6.29
CA GLY A 113 -1.28 17.30 5.50
C GLY A 113 -1.25 18.21 4.28
N GLN A 114 -2.38 18.33 3.57
CA GLN A 114 -2.50 19.23 2.43
C GLN A 114 -2.44 20.71 2.84
N LEU A 115 -3.07 21.07 3.97
CA LEU A 115 -2.95 22.41 4.54
C LEU A 115 -1.51 22.74 4.97
N ALA A 116 -0.80 21.77 5.56
CA ALA A 116 0.60 21.92 5.95
C ALA A 116 1.50 22.16 4.74
N MET A 117 1.32 21.40 3.66
CA MET A 117 2.01 21.62 2.39
C MET A 117 1.68 22.98 1.79
N GLN A 118 0.41 23.39 1.80
CA GLN A 118 -0.02 24.69 1.31
C GLN A 118 0.67 25.83 2.08
N ARG A 119 0.69 25.77 3.40
CA ARG A 119 1.36 26.79 4.24
C ARG A 119 2.88 26.83 4.02
N ARG A 120 3.53 25.67 3.89
CA ARG A 120 4.96 25.59 3.51
C ARG A 120 5.19 26.26 2.15
N TRP A 121 4.33 25.95 1.18
CA TRP A 121 4.40 26.52 -0.16
C TRP A 121 4.26 28.05 -0.17
N ASP A 122 3.30 28.58 0.59
CA ASP A 122 3.06 30.02 0.71
C ASP A 122 4.25 30.75 1.37
N ARG A 123 5.00 30.07 2.25
CA ARG A 123 6.27 30.56 2.82
C ARG A 123 7.48 30.44 1.89
N GLY A 124 7.32 29.86 0.71
CA GLY A 124 8.42 29.65 -0.24
C GLY A 124 9.17 28.32 -0.07
N GLU A 125 8.76 27.48 0.87
CA GLU A 125 9.33 26.14 1.03
C GLU A 125 8.78 25.23 -0.08
N ARG A 126 9.65 24.41 -0.68
CA ARG A 126 9.31 23.54 -1.84
C ARG A 126 9.48 22.05 -1.55
N SER A 127 9.86 21.70 -0.32
CA SER A 127 9.88 20.31 0.11
C SER A 127 8.46 19.78 0.27
N ALA A 128 8.17 18.64 -0.36
CA ALA A 128 6.90 17.94 -0.18
C ALA A 128 6.83 17.25 1.19
N HIS A 129 7.97 16.81 1.72
CA HIS A 129 8.04 15.99 2.93
C HIS A 129 8.29 16.82 4.19
N HIS A 130 7.61 16.43 5.28
CA HIS A 130 7.86 16.99 6.60
C HIS A 130 9.12 16.36 7.24
N PRO A 131 9.95 17.11 7.98
CA PRO A 131 11.18 16.58 8.59
C PRO A 131 10.98 15.39 9.55
N GLY A 132 9.80 15.21 10.13
CA GLY A 132 9.45 14.04 10.95
C GLY A 132 9.02 12.80 10.17
N GLU A 133 9.00 12.87 8.83
CA GLU A 133 8.66 11.76 7.95
C GLU A 133 9.90 11.28 7.17
N ARG A 134 10.12 9.97 7.10
CA ARG A 134 11.27 9.38 6.40
C ARG A 134 10.90 8.10 5.64
N SER A 135 11.65 7.84 4.59
CA SER A 135 11.62 6.56 3.87
C SER A 135 12.97 5.90 3.96
N PHE A 136 12.98 4.58 4.14
CA PHE A 136 14.17 3.76 4.23
C PHE A 136 14.03 2.52 3.34
N LEU A 137 15.15 1.98 2.87
CA LEU A 137 15.25 0.62 2.39
C LEU A 137 15.42 -0.33 3.57
N GLY A 138 14.96 -1.58 3.44
CA GLY A 138 15.09 -2.58 4.51
C GLY A 138 16.53 -2.77 4.98
N ALA A 139 17.50 -2.78 4.06
CA ALA A 139 18.92 -2.91 4.36
C ALA A 139 19.48 -1.74 5.20
N GLU A 140 18.91 -0.54 5.08
CA GLU A 140 19.38 0.64 5.84
C GLU A 140 19.04 0.54 7.32
N ILE A 141 17.94 -0.12 7.68
CA ILE A 141 17.52 -0.26 9.08
C ILE A 141 18.59 -1.01 9.89
N ALA A 142 19.13 -2.11 9.36
CA ALA A 142 20.15 -2.89 10.04
C ALA A 142 21.42 -2.06 10.34
N ASP A 143 21.82 -1.20 9.41
CA ASP A 143 22.95 -0.29 9.59
C ASP A 143 22.65 0.80 10.63
N LEU A 144 21.41 1.31 10.68
CA LEU A 144 20.97 2.30 11.65
C LEU A 144 20.98 1.75 13.07
N VAL A 145 20.49 0.53 13.29
CA VAL A 145 20.50 -0.15 14.61
C VAL A 145 21.91 -0.18 15.21
N ALA A 146 22.92 -0.42 14.38
CA ALA A 146 24.30 -0.52 14.84
C ALA A 146 24.94 0.83 15.20
N ARG A 147 24.40 1.96 14.74
CA ARG A 147 25.10 3.25 14.71
C ARG A 147 24.33 4.43 15.28
N SER A 148 23.05 4.27 15.54
CA SER A 148 22.16 5.37 15.86
C SER A 148 21.62 5.25 17.28
N GLU A 149 21.50 6.39 17.94
CA GLU A 149 20.57 6.53 19.07
C GLU A 149 19.12 6.60 18.53
N PRO A 150 18.11 6.33 19.38
CA PRO A 150 16.70 6.42 18.97
C PRO A 150 16.35 7.79 18.37
N PHE A 151 15.68 7.78 17.22
CA PHE A 151 15.12 8.96 16.58
C PHE A 151 13.82 9.38 17.26
N THR A 152 13.84 10.50 17.96
CA THR A 152 12.72 10.97 18.79
C THR A 152 11.91 12.12 18.18
N ASP A 153 12.33 12.59 17.00
CA ASP A 153 11.70 13.61 16.16
C ASP A 153 11.03 13.01 14.90
N ILE A 154 11.29 11.73 14.61
CA ILE A 154 10.64 10.97 13.55
C ILE A 154 9.38 10.30 14.11
N TRP A 155 8.26 10.51 13.43
CA TRP A 155 6.95 9.98 13.82
C TRP A 155 6.24 9.24 12.68
N SER A 156 6.74 9.33 11.44
CA SER A 156 6.23 8.56 10.31
C SER A 156 7.37 7.97 9.50
N ILE A 157 7.34 6.65 9.28
CA ILE A 157 8.31 6.00 8.40
C ILE A 157 7.63 5.06 7.41
N SER A 158 8.24 4.97 6.22
CA SER A 158 8.00 3.91 5.25
C SER A 158 9.28 3.13 5.04
N VAL A 159 9.24 1.81 5.17
CA VAL A 159 10.37 0.93 4.90
C VAL A 159 10.01 0.02 3.74
N THR A 160 10.75 0.11 2.64
CA THR A 160 10.51 -0.66 1.40
C THR A 160 11.65 -1.62 1.12
N GLU A 161 11.47 -2.54 0.18
CA GLU A 161 12.50 -3.51 -0.21
C GLU A 161 13.04 -4.31 1.00
N ILE A 162 12.13 -4.72 1.88
CA ILE A 162 12.47 -5.54 3.04
C ILE A 162 12.65 -7.00 2.61
N ASP A 163 13.87 -7.49 2.70
CA ASP A 163 14.19 -8.92 2.66
C ASP A 163 14.09 -9.56 4.05
N SER A 164 14.67 -8.88 5.06
CA SER A 164 14.60 -9.25 6.47
C SER A 164 14.60 -7.99 7.34
N LEU A 165 13.70 -7.94 8.30
CA LEU A 165 13.57 -6.84 9.26
C LEU A 165 13.14 -7.40 10.62
N ASP A 166 13.67 -6.85 11.70
CA ASP A 166 13.20 -7.14 13.06
C ASP A 166 12.27 -6.01 13.55
N GLY A 167 11.06 -6.38 14.00
CA GLY A 167 10.10 -5.44 14.58
C GLY A 167 10.59 -4.82 15.88
N ASP A 168 11.49 -5.49 16.61
CA ASP A 168 12.10 -4.95 17.81
C ASP A 168 13.00 -3.75 17.51
N ASP A 169 13.74 -3.81 16.40
CA ASP A 169 14.64 -2.75 15.93
C ASP A 169 13.88 -1.49 15.55
N ILE A 170 12.74 -1.64 14.87
CA ILE A 170 11.85 -0.52 14.53
C ILE A 170 11.38 0.20 15.81
N ALA A 171 10.92 -0.57 16.80
CA ALA A 171 10.44 0.01 18.06
C ALA A 171 11.57 0.68 18.86
N ALA A 172 12.79 0.17 18.79
CA ALA A 172 13.96 0.75 19.45
C ALA A 172 14.43 2.03 18.77
N LEU A 173 14.53 2.04 17.44
CA LEU A 173 15.00 3.18 16.66
C LEU A 173 13.98 4.31 16.60
N PHE A 174 12.68 4.00 16.52
CA PHE A 174 11.64 5.01 16.29
C PHE A 174 10.53 4.91 17.36
N PRO A 175 10.82 5.23 18.62
CA PRO A 175 9.88 4.99 19.73
C PRO A 175 8.63 5.88 19.69
N LYS A 176 8.58 6.94 18.87
CA LYS A 176 7.46 7.88 18.77
C LYS A 176 6.65 7.75 17.48
N LEU A 177 6.73 6.61 16.79
CA LEU A 177 5.96 6.40 15.57
C LEU A 177 4.45 6.53 15.82
N THR A 178 3.82 7.33 14.97
CA THR A 178 2.37 7.39 14.78
C THR A 178 1.96 6.73 13.46
N ARG A 179 2.85 6.68 12.45
CA ARG A 179 2.62 6.01 11.17
C ARG A 179 3.78 5.09 10.79
N LEU A 180 3.45 3.84 10.44
CA LEU A 180 4.41 2.84 10.01
C LEU A 180 3.90 2.12 8.76
N SER A 181 4.67 2.15 7.69
CA SER A 181 4.47 1.32 6.49
C SER A 181 5.66 0.42 6.27
N LEU A 182 5.42 -0.88 6.11
CA LEU A 182 6.45 -1.90 5.87
C LEU A 182 6.08 -2.67 4.60
N SER A 183 6.97 -2.66 3.60
CA SER A 183 6.77 -3.35 2.33
C SER A 183 7.99 -4.19 1.97
N GLY A 184 7.75 -5.48 1.72
CA GLY A 184 8.77 -6.41 1.24
C GLY A 184 8.42 -7.01 -0.11
N ASN A 185 9.18 -8.03 -0.50
CA ASN A 185 8.89 -8.89 -1.65
C ASN A 185 8.98 -10.34 -1.19
N LEU A 186 7.96 -10.79 -0.47
CA LEU A 186 7.98 -12.03 0.31
C LEU A 186 9.09 -12.05 1.38
N GLY A 187 9.38 -10.88 1.95
CA GLY A 187 10.39 -10.68 2.98
C GLY A 187 10.01 -11.26 4.33
N THR A 188 10.94 -11.21 5.28
CA THR A 188 10.72 -11.69 6.65
C THR A 188 10.65 -10.52 7.63
N LEU A 189 9.59 -10.47 8.42
CA LEU A 189 9.46 -9.64 9.61
C LEU A 189 9.53 -10.54 10.85
N SER A 190 10.72 -10.61 11.47
CA SER A 190 10.91 -11.23 12.79
C SER A 190 10.53 -10.25 13.89
N GLY A 191 10.37 -10.74 15.12
CA GLY A 191 10.16 -9.87 16.29
C GLY A 191 8.98 -8.90 16.18
N ALA A 192 7.96 -9.20 15.36
CA ALA A 192 6.83 -8.30 15.12
C ALA A 192 6.03 -7.98 16.39
N ALA A 193 6.07 -8.86 17.41
CA ALA A 193 5.57 -8.55 18.74
C ALA A 193 6.16 -7.25 19.32
N GLY A 194 7.38 -6.88 18.94
CA GLY A 194 8.07 -5.66 19.33
C GLY A 194 7.34 -4.37 18.98
N LEU A 195 6.53 -4.39 17.91
CA LEU A 195 5.69 -3.25 17.51
C LEU A 195 4.65 -2.88 18.59
N ASN A 196 4.33 -3.78 19.53
CA ASN A 196 3.51 -3.45 20.70
C ASN A 196 4.16 -2.41 21.63
N ARG A 197 5.44 -2.08 21.46
CA ARG A 197 6.13 -1.02 22.22
C ARG A 197 5.98 0.37 21.62
N LEU A 198 5.11 0.54 20.61
CA LEU A 198 4.81 1.80 19.95
C LEU A 198 3.42 2.33 20.38
N PRO A 199 3.25 2.84 21.63
CA PRO A 199 1.93 3.18 22.17
C PRO A 199 1.24 4.32 21.42
N SER A 200 1.99 5.12 20.66
CA SER A 200 1.50 6.25 19.85
C SER A 200 1.09 5.85 18.43
N LEU A 201 1.21 4.58 18.04
CA LEU A 201 0.94 4.12 16.68
C LEU A 201 -0.55 4.28 16.33
N LYS A 202 -0.84 5.06 15.28
CA LYS A 202 -2.18 5.31 14.72
C LYS A 202 -2.39 4.56 13.40
N THR A 203 -1.33 4.38 12.61
CA THR A 203 -1.41 3.74 11.30
C THR A 203 -0.34 2.67 11.15
N LEU A 204 -0.76 1.47 10.73
CA LEU A 204 0.12 0.36 10.37
C LEU A 204 -0.28 -0.22 9.02
N PHE A 205 0.66 -0.23 8.09
CA PHE A 205 0.58 -0.97 6.85
C PHE A 205 1.70 -2.02 6.78
N ILE A 206 1.34 -3.26 6.46
CA ILE A 206 2.29 -4.35 6.20
C ILE A 206 1.91 -5.04 4.91
N THR A 207 2.84 -5.06 3.96
CA THR A 207 2.65 -5.64 2.62
C THR A 207 3.77 -6.63 2.30
N ASP A 208 3.41 -7.84 1.86
CA ASP A 208 4.34 -8.87 1.37
C ASP A 208 5.48 -9.23 2.35
N LEU A 209 5.12 -9.32 3.62
CA LEU A 209 6.01 -9.72 4.71
C LEU A 209 5.48 -10.94 5.46
N PHE A 210 6.40 -11.83 5.81
CA PHE A 210 6.16 -13.16 6.40
C PHE A 210 7.01 -13.36 7.66
N GLY A 211 6.93 -14.54 8.29
CA GLY A 211 7.65 -14.83 9.55
C GLY A 211 6.86 -14.53 10.82
N MET A 212 5.78 -13.75 10.73
CA MET A 212 4.84 -13.50 11.82
C MET A 212 3.91 -14.68 12.10
N SER A 213 3.61 -14.90 13.37
CA SER A 213 2.67 -15.89 13.88
C SER A 213 1.55 -15.23 14.71
N ALA A 214 0.58 -16.01 15.21
CA ALA A 214 -0.44 -15.47 16.11
C ALA A 214 0.13 -14.86 17.41
N ALA A 215 1.33 -15.26 17.85
CA ALA A 215 1.98 -14.72 19.03
C ALA A 215 2.50 -13.29 18.83
N ASP A 216 2.67 -12.87 17.57
CA ASP A 216 3.25 -11.58 17.20
C ASP A 216 2.21 -10.47 17.00
N CYS A 217 0.93 -10.77 17.19
CA CYS A 217 -0.14 -9.81 16.94
C CYS A 217 0.01 -8.51 17.76
N LEU A 218 -0.28 -7.38 17.11
CA LEU A 218 -0.52 -6.14 17.82
C LEU A 218 -1.78 -6.28 18.69
N SER A 219 -1.65 -5.86 19.95
CA SER A 219 -2.71 -5.83 20.94
C SER A 219 -3.34 -4.44 21.00
N SER A 220 -4.67 -4.36 21.02
CA SER A 220 -5.39 -3.09 21.19
C SER A 220 -5.14 -2.40 22.53
N THR A 221 -4.63 -3.12 23.53
CA THR A 221 -4.22 -2.52 24.81
C THR A 221 -2.83 -1.88 24.73
N ALA A 222 -1.93 -2.43 23.92
CA ALA A 222 -0.56 -1.95 23.80
C ALA A 222 -0.48 -0.74 22.84
N VAL A 223 -1.29 -0.75 21.79
CA VAL A 223 -1.39 0.32 20.79
C VAL A 223 -2.82 0.88 20.74
N PRO A 224 -3.32 1.49 21.84
CA PRO A 224 -4.71 1.92 21.94
C PRO A 224 -5.08 3.06 20.97
N GLY A 225 -4.11 3.72 20.34
CA GLY A 225 -4.34 4.78 19.36
C GLY A 225 -4.60 4.30 17.93
N LEU A 226 -4.54 3.00 17.65
CA LEU A 226 -4.56 2.50 16.27
C LEU A 226 -5.91 2.79 15.58
N GLU A 227 -5.83 3.47 14.44
CA GLU A 227 -6.95 3.94 13.61
C GLU A 227 -7.01 3.24 12.26
N MET A 228 -5.85 2.87 11.71
CA MET A 228 -5.73 2.25 10.40
C MET A 228 -4.81 1.04 10.48
N LEU A 229 -5.37 -0.15 10.27
CA LEU A 229 -4.65 -1.40 10.17
C LEU A 229 -4.86 -1.99 8.77
N GLY A 230 -3.84 -1.88 7.92
CA GLY A 230 -3.80 -2.48 6.58
C GLY A 230 -2.80 -3.61 6.52
N LEU A 231 -3.25 -4.83 6.21
CA LEU A 231 -2.36 -5.98 5.98
C LEU A 231 -2.66 -6.59 4.61
N HIS A 232 -1.67 -6.64 3.74
CA HIS A 232 -1.78 -7.26 2.43
C HIS A 232 -0.72 -8.36 2.27
N SER A 233 -1.14 -9.55 1.82
CA SER A 233 -0.21 -10.65 1.52
C SER A 233 0.70 -10.99 2.72
N VAL A 234 0.08 -11.33 3.85
CA VAL A 234 0.75 -11.71 5.12
C VAL A 234 0.40 -13.16 5.51
N PRO A 235 1.09 -13.80 6.49
CA PRO A 235 0.77 -15.15 6.93
C PRO A 235 -0.71 -15.30 7.32
N ALA A 236 -1.36 -16.35 6.82
CA ALA A 236 -2.79 -16.58 7.05
C ALA A 236 -3.13 -16.71 8.54
N GLU A 237 -2.26 -17.34 9.33
CA GLU A 237 -2.42 -17.44 10.78
C GLU A 237 -2.39 -16.05 11.45
N TYR A 238 -1.39 -15.22 11.12
CA TYR A 238 -1.26 -13.85 11.63
C TYR A 238 -2.46 -12.99 11.22
N ALA A 239 -2.88 -13.06 9.95
CA ALA A 239 -4.06 -12.36 9.44
C ALA A 239 -5.34 -12.75 10.22
N THR A 240 -5.57 -14.04 10.46
CA THR A 240 -6.72 -14.52 11.23
C THR A 240 -6.68 -14.00 12.67
N ALA A 241 -5.52 -14.05 13.32
CA ALA A 241 -5.35 -13.56 14.68
C ALA A 241 -5.56 -12.04 14.76
N MET A 242 -4.98 -11.26 13.85
CA MET A 242 -5.17 -9.80 13.78
C MET A 242 -6.65 -9.42 13.56
N ARG A 243 -7.35 -10.09 12.63
CA ARG A 243 -8.80 -9.87 12.44
C ARG A 243 -9.59 -10.10 13.72
N LYS A 244 -9.27 -11.18 14.45
CA LYS A 244 -9.96 -11.53 15.70
C LYS A 244 -9.72 -10.47 16.77
N THR A 245 -8.48 -10.03 16.92
CA THR A 245 -8.08 -9.03 17.93
C THR A 245 -8.74 -7.69 17.67
N TRP A 246 -8.71 -7.20 16.43
CA TRP A 246 -9.11 -5.82 16.11
C TRP A 246 -10.57 -5.64 15.72
N ARG A 247 -11.32 -6.73 15.50
CA ARG A 247 -12.76 -6.65 15.15
C ARG A 247 -13.58 -5.84 16.18
N ALA A 248 -13.26 -5.96 17.46
CA ALA A 248 -13.98 -5.24 18.52
C ALA A 248 -13.70 -3.73 18.53
N GLU A 249 -12.62 -3.27 17.89
CA GLU A 249 -12.25 -1.85 17.81
C GLU A 249 -12.83 -1.13 16.59
N ILE A 250 -13.41 -1.87 15.63
CA ILE A 250 -14.04 -1.28 14.43
C ILE A 250 -15.16 -0.29 14.81
N PRO A 251 -16.12 -0.62 15.70
CA PRO A 251 -17.12 0.35 16.16
C PRO A 251 -16.52 1.53 16.92
N ASN A 252 -15.29 1.38 17.42
CA ASN A 252 -14.56 2.40 18.16
C ASN A 252 -13.58 3.19 17.27
N GLY A 253 -13.74 3.16 15.94
CA GLY A 253 -12.98 4.01 15.02
C GLY A 253 -11.65 3.46 14.54
N THR A 254 -11.42 2.14 14.60
CA THR A 254 -10.27 1.48 13.96
C THR A 254 -10.70 0.82 12.66
N PHE A 255 -10.20 1.30 11.53
CA PHE A 255 -10.36 0.63 10.25
C PHE A 255 -9.42 -0.56 10.15
N VAL A 256 -9.97 -1.71 9.73
CA VAL A 256 -9.22 -2.96 9.58
C VAL A 256 -9.44 -3.50 8.17
N GLU A 257 -8.41 -3.42 7.35
CA GLU A 257 -8.35 -4.04 6.04
C GLU A 257 -7.25 -5.09 6.04
N ILE A 258 -7.67 -6.34 5.84
CA ILE A 258 -6.74 -7.45 5.72
C ILE A 258 -7.13 -8.18 4.44
N THR A 259 -6.20 -8.33 3.52
CA THR A 259 -6.42 -8.92 2.19
C THR A 259 -5.32 -9.91 1.84
N SER A 260 -5.63 -10.85 0.96
CA SER A 260 -4.67 -11.86 0.47
C SER A 260 -3.90 -12.65 1.55
N PRO A 261 -4.54 -13.20 2.61
CA PRO A 261 -3.82 -14.03 3.59
C PRO A 261 -3.20 -15.27 2.92
N ARG A 262 -1.89 -15.49 3.09
CA ARG A 262 -1.16 -16.57 2.40
C ARG A 262 -0.76 -17.71 3.34
N LYS A 263 -0.89 -18.95 2.85
CA LYS A 263 -0.37 -20.14 3.55
C LYS A 263 1.12 -20.34 3.25
N PRO A 264 1.87 -21.04 4.12
CA PRO A 264 3.30 -21.33 3.88
C PRO A 264 3.58 -21.99 2.51
N ASP A 265 2.72 -22.91 2.07
CA ASP A 265 2.85 -23.57 0.77
C ASP A 265 2.74 -22.57 -0.39
N TRP A 266 1.83 -21.59 -0.30
CA TRP A 266 1.69 -20.54 -1.32
C TRP A 266 2.98 -19.70 -1.43
N VAL A 267 3.58 -19.33 -0.29
CA VAL A 267 4.83 -18.54 -0.27
C VAL A 267 5.96 -19.33 -0.93
N THR A 268 6.06 -20.62 -0.62
CA THR A 268 7.06 -21.52 -1.20
C THR A 268 6.88 -21.66 -2.72
N GLU A 269 5.63 -21.83 -3.18
CA GLU A 269 5.32 -22.01 -4.59
C GLU A 269 5.47 -20.75 -5.45
N ASN A 270 5.42 -19.56 -4.82
CA ASN A 270 5.40 -18.26 -5.49
C ASN A 270 6.66 -17.41 -5.28
N ARG A 271 7.66 -17.91 -4.55
CA ARG A 271 8.92 -17.18 -4.29
C ARG A 271 9.61 -16.71 -5.57
N ASP A 272 9.69 -17.58 -6.56
CA ASP A 272 10.31 -17.29 -7.86
C ASP A 272 9.27 -17.06 -8.98
N ASN A 273 8.03 -16.74 -8.60
CA ASN A 273 6.95 -16.48 -9.55
C ASN A 273 6.74 -14.96 -9.72
N PRO A 274 7.21 -14.36 -10.84
CA PRO A 274 7.06 -12.94 -11.12
C PRO A 274 5.59 -12.55 -11.39
N LEU A 275 4.70 -13.51 -11.65
CA LEU A 275 3.27 -13.27 -11.87
C LEU A 275 2.44 -13.46 -10.60
N ARG A 276 3.06 -13.65 -9.42
CA ARG A 276 2.33 -13.96 -8.17
C ARG A 276 1.33 -12.87 -7.78
N ASP A 277 1.61 -11.62 -8.15
CA ASP A 277 0.79 -10.45 -7.78
C ASP A 277 -0.51 -10.37 -8.62
N TRP A 278 -0.66 -11.23 -9.62
CA TRP A 278 -1.93 -11.43 -10.34
C TRP A 278 -2.96 -12.20 -9.50
N ASP A 279 -2.53 -12.88 -8.44
CA ASP A 279 -3.40 -13.66 -7.56
C ASP A 279 -4.28 -12.76 -6.68
N GLY A 280 -5.49 -12.48 -7.16
CA GLY A 280 -6.48 -11.67 -6.47
C GLY A 280 -6.70 -10.27 -7.06
N ARG A 281 -6.09 -9.94 -8.21
CA ARG A 281 -6.43 -8.72 -8.97
C ARG A 281 -7.87 -8.77 -9.46
N GLU A 282 -8.54 -7.62 -9.44
CA GLU A 282 -9.98 -7.51 -9.71
C GLU A 282 -10.38 -8.00 -11.11
N HIS A 283 -9.58 -7.67 -12.13
CA HIS A 283 -9.84 -8.05 -13.53
C HIS A 283 -9.25 -9.41 -13.93
N ILE A 284 -8.44 -10.04 -13.07
CA ILE A 284 -7.80 -11.34 -13.36
C ILE A 284 -8.47 -12.45 -12.57
N SER A 285 -9.26 -13.28 -13.26
CA SER A 285 -9.88 -14.45 -12.61
C SER A 285 -8.82 -15.45 -12.09
N ALA A 286 -9.15 -16.14 -10.99
CA ALA A 286 -8.29 -17.20 -10.44
C ALA A 286 -7.98 -18.34 -11.45
N ALA A 287 -8.83 -18.53 -12.47
CA ALA A 287 -8.55 -19.47 -13.56
C ALA A 287 -7.47 -18.94 -14.52
N ARG A 288 -7.54 -17.66 -14.89
CA ARG A 288 -6.53 -16.98 -15.72
C ARG A 288 -5.19 -16.92 -15.00
N TYR A 289 -5.18 -16.55 -13.73
CA TYR A 289 -3.97 -16.55 -12.91
C TYR A 289 -3.27 -17.93 -12.92
N ARG A 290 -4.00 -19.00 -12.57
CA ARG A 290 -3.43 -20.36 -12.54
C ARG A 290 -2.86 -20.81 -13.89
N LYS A 291 -3.53 -20.48 -15.00
CA LYS A 291 -3.03 -20.80 -16.35
C LYS A 291 -1.78 -19.99 -16.70
N SER A 292 -1.75 -18.71 -16.33
CA SER A 292 -0.61 -17.82 -16.56
C SER A 292 0.65 -18.31 -15.83
N VAL A 293 0.50 -18.70 -14.55
CA VAL A 293 1.59 -19.31 -13.76
C VAL A 293 2.04 -20.65 -14.34
N ALA A 294 1.11 -21.49 -14.78
CA ALA A 294 1.47 -22.77 -15.41
C ALA A 294 2.26 -22.56 -16.71
N GLN A 295 1.85 -21.59 -17.52
CA GLN A 295 2.55 -21.22 -18.75
C GLN A 295 3.96 -20.67 -18.45
N TYR A 296 4.07 -19.74 -17.50
CA TYR A 296 5.37 -19.21 -17.06
C TYR A 296 6.30 -20.34 -16.58
N LYS A 297 5.83 -21.24 -15.70
CA LYS A 297 6.63 -22.38 -15.20
C LYS A 297 7.08 -23.30 -16.33
N ALA A 298 6.23 -23.54 -17.33
CA ALA A 298 6.56 -24.35 -18.50
C ALA A 298 7.66 -23.69 -19.37
N THR A 299 7.51 -22.39 -19.66
CA THR A 299 8.50 -21.61 -20.41
C THR A 299 9.83 -21.55 -19.66
N ARG A 300 9.81 -21.23 -18.35
CA ARG A 300 11.02 -21.22 -17.51
C ARG A 300 11.80 -22.51 -17.60
N ARG A 301 11.13 -23.67 -17.43
CA ARG A 301 11.79 -24.98 -17.54
C ARG A 301 12.43 -25.19 -18.90
N ALA A 302 11.74 -24.80 -19.98
CA ALA A 302 12.25 -25.00 -21.34
C ALA A 302 13.41 -24.06 -21.69
N VAL A 303 13.38 -22.82 -21.21
CA VAL A 303 14.47 -21.84 -21.38
C VAL A 303 15.71 -22.28 -20.62
N LEU A 304 15.58 -22.66 -19.35
CA LEU A 304 16.73 -23.11 -18.55
C LEU A 304 17.40 -24.34 -19.20
N ALA A 305 16.62 -25.32 -19.63
CA ALA A 305 17.15 -26.47 -20.36
C ALA A 305 17.89 -26.07 -21.65
N ALA A 306 17.35 -25.11 -22.42
CA ALA A 306 18.00 -24.64 -23.64
C ALA A 306 19.34 -23.92 -23.36
N LEU A 307 19.41 -23.15 -22.26
CA LEU A 307 20.63 -22.46 -21.83
C LEU A 307 21.70 -23.43 -21.29
N ASP A 308 21.28 -24.47 -20.56
CA ASP A 308 22.13 -25.56 -20.08
C ASP A 308 22.79 -26.31 -21.25
N ASP A 309 22.01 -26.62 -22.29
CA ASP A 309 22.47 -27.33 -23.48
C ASP A 309 23.36 -26.47 -24.40
N GLY A 310 23.54 -25.18 -24.09
CA GLY A 310 24.30 -24.23 -24.93
C GLY A 310 23.61 -23.94 -26.27
N THR A 311 22.27 -24.03 -26.30
CA THR A 311 21.47 -23.89 -27.52
C THR A 311 21.53 -22.46 -28.08
N ASP A 312 21.30 -22.34 -29.39
CA ASP A 312 21.41 -21.09 -30.14
C ASP A 312 20.26 -20.09 -29.95
N ALA A 313 20.44 -18.92 -30.55
CA ALA A 313 19.49 -17.81 -30.61
C ALA A 313 18.11 -18.19 -31.16
N ALA A 314 18.05 -19.10 -32.14
CA ALA A 314 16.80 -19.45 -32.80
C ALA A 314 15.87 -20.22 -31.87
N ARG A 315 16.40 -21.12 -31.03
CA ARG A 315 15.58 -21.82 -30.04
C ARG A 315 15.00 -20.88 -28.99
N LEU A 316 15.78 -19.91 -28.52
CA LEU A 316 15.34 -18.93 -27.53
C LEU A 316 14.25 -18.00 -28.10
N ALA A 317 14.40 -17.55 -29.35
CA ALA A 317 13.35 -16.80 -30.04
C ALA A 317 12.06 -17.63 -30.20
N GLU A 318 12.19 -18.91 -30.53
CA GLU A 318 11.05 -19.82 -30.63
C GLU A 318 10.34 -20.02 -29.27
N LEU A 319 11.09 -20.12 -28.17
CA LEU A 319 10.50 -20.20 -26.82
C LEU A 319 9.77 -18.91 -26.43
N GLY A 320 10.31 -17.76 -26.80
CA GLY A 320 9.64 -16.47 -26.65
C GLY A 320 8.34 -16.43 -27.45
N ARG A 321 8.37 -16.88 -28.70
CA ARG A 321 7.18 -16.97 -29.57
C ARG A 321 6.09 -17.86 -28.96
N GLN A 322 6.46 -19.04 -28.49
CA GLN A 322 5.54 -19.98 -27.82
C GLN A 322 4.91 -19.36 -26.57
N PHE A 323 5.67 -18.59 -25.80
CA PHE A 323 5.16 -17.84 -24.66
C PHE A 323 4.15 -16.77 -25.09
N GLY A 324 4.50 -15.94 -26.08
CA GLY A 324 3.60 -14.92 -26.62
C GLY A 324 2.29 -15.50 -27.17
N GLU A 325 2.36 -16.60 -27.93
CA GLU A 325 1.19 -17.30 -28.46
C GLU A 325 0.29 -17.89 -27.38
N ALA A 326 0.88 -18.42 -26.30
CA ALA A 326 0.11 -18.91 -25.18
C ALA A 326 -0.67 -17.78 -24.49
N PHE A 327 -0.05 -16.60 -24.31
CA PHE A 327 -0.73 -15.45 -23.73
C PHE A 327 -1.76 -14.81 -24.68
N ASN A 328 -1.54 -14.81 -26.00
CA ASN A 328 -2.57 -14.47 -27.00
C ASN A 328 -3.83 -15.33 -26.83
N GLN A 329 -3.65 -16.63 -26.57
CA GLN A 329 -4.77 -17.56 -26.37
C GLN A 329 -5.45 -17.37 -25.01
N LEU A 330 -4.69 -17.03 -23.97
CA LEU A 330 -5.23 -16.80 -22.63
C LEU A 330 -6.02 -15.49 -22.55
N ASP A 331 -5.53 -14.46 -23.22
CA ASP A 331 -6.17 -13.15 -23.30
C ASP A 331 -7.47 -13.25 -24.10
N GLY A 332 -7.36 -13.66 -25.37
CA GLY A 332 -8.49 -13.85 -26.26
C GLY A 332 -9.24 -12.55 -26.60
N THR A 333 -9.97 -12.55 -27.71
CA THR A 333 -10.62 -11.32 -28.22
C THR A 333 -11.97 -11.02 -27.60
N ALA A 334 -12.59 -12.00 -26.94
CA ALA A 334 -13.94 -11.86 -26.40
C ALA A 334 -13.98 -11.22 -25.00
N ASP A 335 -12.90 -11.37 -24.23
CA ASP A 335 -12.76 -10.87 -22.86
C ASP A 335 -11.26 -10.73 -22.53
N PRO A 336 -10.57 -9.75 -23.14
CA PRO A 336 -9.15 -9.50 -22.88
C PRO A 336 -8.96 -9.03 -21.43
N PHE A 337 -7.84 -9.40 -20.83
CA PHE A 337 -7.47 -9.05 -19.46
C PHE A 337 -6.03 -8.57 -19.31
N ILE A 338 -5.20 -8.74 -20.34
CA ILE A 338 -3.83 -8.25 -20.35
C ILE A 338 -3.87 -6.79 -20.77
N GLU A 339 -3.63 -5.89 -19.81
CA GLU A 339 -3.53 -4.47 -20.09
C GLU A 339 -2.06 -4.03 -20.20
N THR A 340 -1.82 -2.72 -20.12
CA THR A 340 -0.47 -2.17 -20.22
C THR A 340 0.46 -2.68 -19.13
N GLU A 341 -0.04 -2.80 -17.89
CA GLU A 341 0.71 -3.28 -16.73
C GLU A 341 1.04 -4.77 -16.86
N GLU A 342 0.03 -5.63 -17.07
CA GLU A 342 0.25 -7.07 -17.23
C GLU A 342 1.20 -7.38 -18.38
N ARG A 343 1.17 -6.59 -19.44
CA ARG A 343 2.08 -6.74 -20.57
C ARG A 343 3.54 -6.47 -20.20
N GLU A 344 3.81 -5.44 -19.42
CA GLU A 344 5.16 -5.16 -18.93
C GLU A 344 5.63 -6.27 -17.98
N GLU A 345 4.74 -6.78 -17.13
CA GLU A 345 5.03 -7.89 -16.21
C GLU A 345 5.32 -9.21 -16.93
N LEU A 346 4.67 -9.49 -18.06
CA LEU A 346 4.96 -10.68 -18.87
C LEU A 346 6.37 -10.64 -19.48
N PHE A 347 6.83 -9.47 -19.94
CA PHE A 347 8.22 -9.32 -20.37
C PHE A 347 9.18 -9.36 -19.19
N GLY A 348 8.83 -8.72 -18.07
CA GLY A 348 9.56 -8.86 -16.80
C GLY A 348 9.68 -10.31 -16.33
N ALA A 349 8.68 -11.15 -16.62
CA ALA A 349 8.74 -12.57 -16.30
C ALA A 349 9.75 -13.33 -17.18
N LEU A 350 9.85 -13.01 -18.48
CA LEU A 350 10.89 -13.57 -19.35
C LEU A 350 12.28 -13.14 -18.90
N ASP A 351 12.41 -11.87 -18.52
CA ASP A 351 13.62 -11.27 -17.96
C ASP A 351 14.08 -12.01 -16.70
N ALA A 352 13.16 -12.27 -15.75
CA ALA A 352 13.44 -12.99 -14.51
C ALA A 352 13.94 -14.43 -14.74
N ILE A 353 13.52 -15.09 -15.83
CA ILE A 353 14.05 -16.43 -16.18
C ILE A 353 15.54 -16.34 -16.53
N VAL A 354 15.93 -15.31 -17.29
CA VAL A 354 17.32 -15.09 -17.69
C VAL A 354 18.16 -14.70 -16.48
N ASP A 355 17.67 -13.81 -15.62
CA ASP A 355 18.37 -13.43 -14.39
C ASP A 355 18.64 -14.64 -13.49
N HIS A 356 17.64 -15.52 -13.35
CA HIS A 356 17.81 -16.78 -12.61
C HIS A 356 18.90 -17.66 -13.21
N ALA A 357 18.92 -17.81 -14.54
CA ALA A 357 19.96 -18.57 -15.23
C ALA A 357 21.35 -17.93 -15.02
N GLN A 358 21.46 -16.61 -15.12
CA GLN A 358 22.71 -15.89 -14.89
C GLN A 358 23.26 -16.13 -13.49
N ALA A 359 22.40 -16.03 -12.47
CA ALA A 359 22.76 -16.31 -11.09
C ALA A 359 23.19 -17.78 -10.88
N GLN A 360 22.48 -18.74 -11.48
CA GLN A 360 22.80 -20.16 -11.38
C GLN A 360 24.16 -20.52 -12.01
N HIS A 361 24.50 -19.89 -13.14
CA HIS A 361 25.72 -20.22 -13.89
C HIS A 361 26.92 -19.30 -13.62
N GLY A 362 26.71 -18.17 -12.95
CA GLY A 362 27.75 -17.16 -12.74
C GLY A 362 28.29 -16.54 -14.03
N ARG A 363 27.46 -16.49 -15.10
CA ARG A 363 27.81 -15.90 -16.40
C ARG A 363 26.65 -15.10 -16.99
N THR A 364 26.94 -14.21 -17.94
CA THR A 364 25.90 -13.42 -18.62
C THR A 364 25.24 -14.18 -19.77
N PHE A 365 23.96 -13.89 -20.00
CA PHE A 365 23.15 -14.43 -21.09
C PHE A 365 22.45 -13.29 -21.84
N ASP A 366 23.15 -12.19 -22.09
CA ASP A 366 22.54 -10.93 -22.57
C ASP A 366 21.78 -11.09 -23.89
N ALA A 367 22.26 -11.94 -24.80
CA ALA A 367 21.58 -12.25 -26.05
C ALA A 367 20.27 -13.04 -25.84
N ALA A 368 20.19 -13.87 -24.79
CA ALA A 368 19.00 -14.71 -24.53
C ALA A 368 17.76 -13.86 -24.26
N ARG A 369 17.93 -12.77 -23.51
CA ARG A 369 16.88 -11.78 -23.23
C ARG A 369 16.31 -11.20 -24.52
N GLN A 370 17.18 -10.73 -25.40
CA GLN A 370 16.79 -10.14 -26.68
C GLN A 370 16.04 -11.14 -27.55
N HIS A 371 16.50 -12.40 -27.61
CA HIS A 371 15.84 -13.43 -28.41
C HIS A 371 14.46 -13.81 -27.86
N LEU A 372 14.33 -14.01 -26.56
CA LEU A 372 13.03 -14.31 -25.92
C LEU A 372 12.04 -13.17 -26.14
N THR A 373 12.44 -11.93 -25.88
CA THR A 373 11.60 -10.74 -26.08
C THR A 373 11.21 -10.57 -27.54
N ALA A 374 12.15 -10.68 -28.48
CA ALA A 374 11.86 -10.56 -29.92
C ALA A 374 10.90 -11.66 -30.40
N GLY A 375 11.06 -12.88 -29.89
CA GLY A 375 10.17 -13.99 -30.17
C GLY A 375 8.74 -13.72 -29.70
N ALA A 376 8.58 -13.28 -28.45
CA ALA A 376 7.28 -12.99 -27.86
C ALA A 376 6.60 -11.79 -28.53
N ASP A 377 7.35 -10.70 -28.74
CA ASP A 377 6.83 -9.47 -29.36
C ASP A 377 6.43 -9.67 -30.82
N GLY A 378 7.14 -10.54 -31.56
CA GLY A 378 6.86 -10.83 -32.97
C GLY A 378 5.51 -11.50 -33.24
N VAL A 379 4.86 -12.05 -32.21
CA VAL A 379 3.52 -12.69 -32.32
C VAL A 379 2.48 -12.08 -31.39
N ARG A 380 2.88 -11.16 -30.51
CA ARG A 380 1.98 -10.55 -29.52
C ARG A 380 0.78 -9.90 -30.18
N ASN A 381 -0.41 -10.20 -29.68
CA ASN A 381 -1.66 -9.53 -30.05
C ASN A 381 -2.55 -9.16 -28.85
N TRP A 382 -2.03 -9.34 -27.63
CA TRP A 382 -2.53 -8.79 -26.37
C TRP A 382 -1.92 -7.42 -26.07
#